data_AF-A0A923CQL6-F1
#
_entry.id   AF-A0A923CQL6-F1
#
_cell.length_a   1.000
_cell.length_b   1.000
_cell.length_c   1.000
_cell.angle_alpha   90.00
_cell.angle_beta   90.00
_cell.angle_gamma   90.00
#
_symmetry.space_group_name_H-M   'P 1'
#
loop_
_entity.id
_entity.type
_entity.pdbx_description
1 polymer ?
#
loop_
_entity_poly.entity_id
_entity_poly.type
_entity_poly.pdbx_seq_one_letter_code
_entity_poly.pdbx_strand_id
1 'polypeptide(L)' 'MVQTWMSTGRVLQQTSDKFLYISQQGAVVVNRAGQVITAFGSGYFDSDMQKVVTQLFGK' A
#
# COMPACT_ATOMS: atom_id res chain seq x y z
N MET A 1 -4.72 -3.79 -11.45
CA MET A 1 -4.95 -3.91 -9.99
C MET A 1 -3.86 -3.18 -9.21
N VAL A 2 -2.62 -3.68 -9.17
CA VAL A 2 -1.47 -3.02 -8.49
C VAL A 2 -1.24 -1.58 -8.97
N GLN A 3 -1.33 -1.34 -10.28
CA GLN A 3 -1.14 -0.03 -10.88
C GLN A 3 -2.16 1.01 -10.37
N THR A 4 -3.39 0.59 -10.09
CA THR A 4 -4.45 1.44 -9.51
C THR A 4 -4.12 1.82 -8.06
N TRP A 5 -3.53 0.90 -7.30
CA TRP A 5 -3.09 1.18 -5.92
C TRP A 5 -1.91 2.16 -5.92
N MET A 6 -1.03 2.07 -6.91
CA MET A 6 0.07 3.02 -7.05
C MET A 6 -0.41 4.43 -7.44
N SER A 7 -1.50 4.56 -8.21
CA SER A 7 -2.03 5.86 -8.64
C SER A 7 -2.98 6.53 -7.64
N THR A 8 -3.69 5.75 -6.83
CA THR A 8 -4.69 6.28 -5.86
C THR A 8 -4.23 6.20 -4.41
N GLY A 9 -3.14 5.48 -4.16
CA GLY A 9 -2.65 5.19 -2.82
C GLY A 9 -1.89 6.34 -2.16
N ARG A 10 -1.53 6.12 -0.90
CA ARG A 10 -0.51 6.89 -0.19
C ARG A 10 0.81 6.11 -0.23
N VAL A 11 1.93 6.82 -0.29
CA VAL A 11 3.27 6.21 -0.29
C VAL A 11 3.90 6.39 1.07
N LEU A 12 4.41 5.29 1.61
CA LEU A 12 5.23 5.24 2.82
C LEU A 12 6.60 4.67 2.45
N GLN A 13 7.67 5.40 2.71
CA GLN A 13 9.02 4.86 2.58
C GLN A 13 9.29 3.96 3.79
N GLN A 14 9.63 2.69 3.54
CA GLN A 14 9.95 1.75 4.60
C GLN A 14 11.46 1.78 4.91
N THR A 15 12.27 1.55 3.88
CA THR A 15 13.74 1.55 3.92
C THR A 15 14.28 2.17 2.63
N SER A 16 15.60 2.43 2.54
CA SER A 16 16.28 3.10 1.41
C SER A 16 15.66 2.86 0.02
N ASP A 17 15.44 1.59 -0.31
CA ASP A 17 15.03 1.14 -1.63
C ASP A 17 13.57 0.68 -1.71
N LYS A 18 12.81 0.64 -0.61
CA LYS A 18 11.46 0.07 -0.54
C LYS A 18 10.38 1.11 -0.28
N PHE A 19 9.35 1.06 -1.10
CA PHE A 19 8.20 1.94 -1.05
C PHE A 19 6.93 1.10 -0.92
N LEU A 20 6.18 1.34 0.16
CA LEU A 20 4.85 0.79 0.35
C LEU A 20 3.83 1.77 -0.24
N TYR A 21 3.10 1.32 -1.25
CA TYR A 21 1.90 1.97 -1.74
C TYR A 21 0.71 1.31 -1.09
N ILE A 22 -0.08 2.09 -0.36
CA ILE A 22 -1.27 1.62 0.34
C ILE A 22 -2.52 2.30 -0.19
N SER A 23 -3.58 1.52 -0.42
CA SER A 23 -4.89 1.98 -0.87
C SER A 23 -6.00 1.29 -0.07
N GLN A 24 -7.24 1.72 -0.28
CA GLN A 24 -8.43 1.05 0.28
C GLN A 24 -8.62 -0.39 -0.25
N GLN A 25 -7.97 -0.73 -1.36
CA GLN A 25 -8.14 -2.00 -2.07
C GLN A 25 -7.02 -3.00 -1.79
N GLY A 26 -5.89 -2.54 -1.22
CA GLY A 26 -4.72 -3.37 -1.00
C GLY A 26 -3.44 -2.56 -0.84
N ALA A 27 -2.36 -3.29 -0.64
CA ALA A 27 -1.02 -2.77 -0.40
C ALA A 27 -0.01 -3.45 -1.32
N VAL A 28 0.96 -2.69 -1.81
CA VAL A 28 2.07 -3.20 -2.61
C VAL A 28 3.37 -2.56 -2.17
N VAL A 29 4.39 -3.38 -1.98
CA VAL A 29 5.77 -2.94 -1.79
C VAL A 29 6.50 -3.07 -3.11
N VAL A 30 7.12 -1.99 -3.54
CA VAL A 30 8.00 -1.96 -4.73
C VAL A 30 9.39 -1.49 -4.34
N ASN A 31 10.40 -1.91 -5.12
CA ASN A 31 11.73 -1.33 -5.02
C ASN A 31 11.87 -0.07 -5.90
N ARG A 32 13.02 0.61 -5.81
CA ARG A 32 13.34 1.80 -6.63
C ARG A 32 13.33 1.54 -8.14
N ALA A 33 13.53 0.30 -8.58
CA ALA A 33 13.43 -0.10 -9.99
C ALA A 33 11.97 -0.33 -10.44
N GLY A 34 10.99 -0.13 -9.55
CA GLY A 34 9.57 -0.34 -9.84
C GLY A 34 9.14 -1.81 -9.79
N GLN A 35 10.00 -2.71 -9.32
CA GLN A 35 9.69 -4.14 -9.23
C GLN A 35 8.86 -4.41 -7.98
N VAL A 36 7.80 -5.20 -8.13
CA VAL A 36 6.95 -5.64 -7.02
C VAL A 36 7.71 -6.66 -6.18
N ILE A 37 7.89 -6.35 -4.90
CA ILE A 37 8.46 -7.27 -3.90
C ILE A 37 7.35 -8.10 -3.28
N THR A 38 6.23 -7.45 -2.92
CA THR A 38 5.10 -8.10 -2.24
C THR A 38 3.83 -7.31 -2.52
N ALA A 39 2.71 -8.00 -2.74
CA ALA A 39 1.40 -7.39 -2.88
C ALA A 39 0.34 -8.24 -2.21
N PHE A 40 -0.61 -7.60 -1.52
CA PHE A 40 -1.76 -8.28 -0.92
C PHE A 40 -2.99 -7.37 -0.99
N GLY A 41 -4.15 -8.00 -1.23
CA GLY A 41 -5.43 -7.30 -1.25
C GLY A 41 -5.91 -6.94 0.16
N SER A 42 -6.85 -5.99 0.25
CA SER A 42 -7.43 -5.56 1.52
C SER A 42 -8.15 -6.67 2.30
N GLY A 43 -8.48 -7.80 1.67
CA GLY A 43 -8.98 -8.99 2.36
C GLY A 43 -7.99 -9.59 3.37
N TYR A 44 -6.70 -9.21 3.30
CA TYR A 44 -5.68 -9.58 4.29
C TYR A 44 -5.41 -8.49 5.33
N PHE A 45 -6.14 -7.37 5.30
CA PHE A 45 -5.98 -6.32 6.30
C PHE A 45 -6.68 -6.73 7.60
N ASP A 46 -5.90 -6.82 8.68
CA ASP A 46 -6.45 -6.92 10.03
C ASP A 46 -7.15 -5.62 10.46
N SER A 47 -7.78 -5.65 11.63
CA SER A 47 -8.58 -4.52 12.12
C SER A 47 -7.77 -3.26 12.37
N ASP A 48 -6.48 -3.38 12.71
CA ASP A 48 -5.62 -2.22 12.93
C ASP A 48 -5.19 -1.62 11.58
N MET A 49 -4.88 -2.47 10.61
CA MET A 49 -4.55 -2.02 9.27
C MET A 49 -5.73 -1.34 8.58
N GLN A 50 -6.95 -1.82 8.81
CA GLN A 50 -8.18 -1.16 8.37
C GLN A 50 -8.33 0.25 8.97
N LYS A 51 -8.06 0.42 10.27
CA LYS A 51 -8.10 1.75 10.93
C LYS A 51 -7.08 2.70 10.32
N VAL A 52 -5.85 2.23 10.11
CA VAL A 52 -4.77 3.02 9.49
C VAL A 52 -5.20 3.50 8.10
N VAL A 53 -5.76 2.61 7.28
CA VAL A 53 -6.29 2.98 5.95
C VAL A 53 -7.41 4.00 6.06
N THR A 54 -8.38 3.81 6.95
CA THR A 54 -9.47 4.77 7.15
C THR A 54 -8.94 6.16 7.50
N GLN A 55 -7.98 6.26 8.43
CA GLN A 55 -7.35 7.52 8.82
C GLN A 55 -6.57 8.17 7.67
N LEU A 56 -5.79 7.39 6.90
CA LEU A 56 -5.00 7.90 5.77
C LEU A 56 -5.85 8.48 4.64
N PHE A 57 -7.10 8.03 4.51
CA PHE A 57 -8.03 8.44 3.47
C PHE A 57 -9.19 9.31 3.97
N GLY A 58 -9.19 9.68 5.26
CA GLY A 58 -10.15 10.64 5.83
C GLY A 58 -11.61 10.21 5.75
N LYS A 59 -11.89 8.93 5.99
CA LYS A 59 -13.27 8.40 6.11
C LYS A 59 -13.72 8.32 7.56
#